data_AF-A0A367IL37-F1
#
_entry.id   AF-A0A367IL37-F1
#
_cell.length_a   1.000
_cell.length_b   1.000
_cell.length_c   1.000
_cell.angle_alpha   90.00
_cell.angle_beta   90.00
_cell.angle_gamma   90.00
#
_symmetry.space_group_name_H-M   'P 1'
#
loop_
_entity.id
_entity.type
_entity.pdbx_description
1 polymer ?
#
loop_
_entity_poly.entity_id
_entity_poly.type
_entity_poly.pdbx_seq_one_letter_code
_entity_poly.pdbx_strand_id
1 'polypeptide(L)'
;MTTFYKINNLDLTSSNQLLAIDNSIVKDVRRFVGCLVKANNFSLLVNSFDLICHCQPDQDDFANGLDVEEIATLPVCKLRHKTSTNKSYKEVSIFIELYELLVVGGYILLNDDLTPFLGSSLGNIGVDYDESSQIYIPTSQQPFINTRRLMTQY
;
A
#
# COMPACT_ATOMS: atom_id res chain seq x y z
N MET A 1 17.19 16.11 8.66
CA MET A 1 16.75 14.95 9.48
C MET A 1 15.27 14.77 9.22
N THR A 2 14.86 13.65 8.61
CA THR A 2 13.45 13.39 8.30
C THR A 2 12.79 12.76 9.52
N THR A 3 11.81 13.45 10.10
CA THR A 3 10.96 12.92 11.19
C THR A 3 9.78 12.15 10.61
N PHE A 4 9.31 11.14 11.33
CA PHE A 4 8.14 10.36 10.95
C PHE A 4 7.07 10.43 12.04
N TYR A 5 5.80 10.31 11.67
CA TYR A 5 4.69 10.18 12.61
C TYR A 5 3.84 8.94 12.28
N LYS A 6 3.33 8.27 13.32
CA LYS A 6 2.44 7.12 13.17
C LYS A 6 1.06 7.58 12.74
N ILE A 7 0.49 6.94 11.72
CA ILE A 7 -0.88 7.21 11.28
C ILE A 7 -1.85 6.46 12.17
N ASN A 8 -2.30 7.10 13.25
CA ASN A 8 -3.37 6.55 14.10
C ASN A 8 -4.67 7.39 14.06
N ASN A 9 -4.65 8.57 13.41
CA ASN A 9 -5.74 9.56 13.47
C ASN A 9 -5.99 10.25 12.11
N LEU A 10 -5.73 9.58 10.98
CA LEU A 10 -6.13 10.16 9.69
C LEU A 10 -7.65 9.98 9.57
N ASP A 11 -8.38 11.03 9.92
CA ASP A 11 -9.83 11.08 9.76
C ASP A 11 -10.17 11.18 8.26
N LEU A 12 -10.48 10.03 7.66
CA LEU A 12 -10.84 9.90 6.24
C LEU A 12 -12.36 9.92 6.04
N THR A 13 -13.13 9.97 7.14
CA THR A 13 -14.60 9.85 7.18
C THR A 13 -15.36 10.95 6.45
N SER A 14 -14.68 12.01 6.00
CA SER A 14 -15.28 13.06 5.17
C SER A 14 -15.58 12.63 3.72
N SER A 15 -15.17 11.43 3.30
CA SER A 15 -15.12 11.01 1.89
C SER A 15 -16.33 10.19 1.44
N ASN A 16 -17.55 10.63 1.77
CA ASN A 16 -18.80 10.02 1.30
C ASN A 16 -19.11 10.31 -0.20
N GLN A 17 -18.13 10.20 -1.10
CA GLN A 17 -18.36 10.37 -2.54
C GLN A 17 -17.67 9.30 -3.39
N LEU A 18 -18.48 8.30 -3.73
CA LEU A 18 -18.25 7.33 -4.79
C LEU A 18 -17.95 8.02 -6.15
N LEU A 19 -16.97 7.42 -6.86
CA LEU A 19 -16.76 7.43 -8.33
C LEU A 19 -15.88 8.52 -8.99
N ALA A 20 -15.10 9.29 -8.25
CA ALA A 20 -13.96 10.00 -8.85
C ALA A 20 -12.74 9.88 -7.93
N ILE A 21 -11.57 9.55 -8.50
CA ILE A 21 -10.29 9.87 -7.85
C ILE A 21 -10.24 11.41 -7.81
N ASP A 22 -10.81 12.00 -6.76
CA ASP A 22 -10.77 13.43 -6.54
C ASP A 22 -9.30 13.85 -6.31
N ASN A 23 -8.95 15.09 -6.66
CA ASN A 23 -7.62 15.63 -6.40
C ASN A 23 -7.28 15.67 -4.89
N SER A 24 -8.28 15.53 -4.01
CA SER A 24 -8.12 15.35 -2.56
C SER A 24 -7.41 14.04 -2.23
N ILE A 25 -7.93 12.89 -2.66
CA ILE A 25 -7.31 11.58 -2.37
C ILE A 25 -5.89 11.50 -2.93
N VAL A 26 -5.63 12.04 -4.12
CA VAL A 26 -4.29 12.08 -4.71
C VAL A 26 -3.31 12.86 -3.83
N LYS A 27 -3.75 13.95 -3.19
CA LYS A 27 -2.90 14.71 -2.25
C LYS A 27 -2.62 13.94 -0.98
N ASP A 28 -3.56 13.14 -0.52
CA ASP A 28 -3.44 12.39 0.73
C ASP A 28 -2.58 11.14 0.56
N VAL A 29 -2.78 10.38 -0.51
CA VAL A 29 -1.96 9.18 -0.80
C VAL A 29 -0.50 9.53 -1.11
N ARG A 30 -0.21 10.70 -1.69
CA ARG A 30 1.17 11.16 -1.93
C ARG A 30 2.04 11.20 -0.68
N ARG A 31 1.44 11.35 0.50
CA ARG A 31 2.16 11.36 1.78
C ARG A 31 2.75 9.99 2.12
N PHE A 32 2.25 8.93 1.50
CA PHE A 32 2.78 7.57 1.66
C PHE A 32 4.06 7.34 0.85
N VAL A 33 4.44 8.26 -0.05
CA VAL A 33 5.77 8.22 -0.68
C VAL A 33 6.83 8.50 0.38
N GLY A 34 7.75 7.55 0.55
CA GLY A 34 8.77 7.55 1.58
C GLY A 34 8.27 7.08 2.94
N CYS A 35 7.08 6.48 3.04
CA CYS A 35 6.60 5.94 4.32
C CYS A 35 7.36 4.67 4.71
N LEU A 36 7.43 4.45 6.03
CA LEU A 36 7.96 3.23 6.63
C LEU A 36 6.79 2.39 7.16
N VAL A 37 6.73 1.13 6.77
CA VAL A 37 5.84 0.13 7.36
C VAL A 37 6.68 -0.78 8.24
N LYS A 38 6.22 -1.00 9.47
CA LYS A 38 6.80 -1.99 10.38
C LYS A 38 5.85 -3.16 10.56
N ALA A 39 6.13 -4.28 9.92
CA ALA A 39 5.41 -5.54 10.14
C ALA A 39 6.15 -6.40 11.18
N ASN A 40 5.59 -7.57 11.49
CA ASN A 40 6.22 -8.47 12.45
C ASN A 40 7.49 -9.10 11.87
N ASN A 41 7.45 -9.48 10.60
CA ASN A 41 8.53 -10.23 9.97
C ASN A 41 9.38 -9.38 9.01
N PHE A 42 8.94 -8.18 8.65
CA PHE A 42 9.71 -7.29 7.78
C PHE A 42 9.46 -5.83 8.11
N SER A 43 10.36 -4.96 7.65
CA SER A 43 10.08 -3.53 7.51
C SER A 43 10.16 -3.13 6.05
N LEU A 44 9.37 -2.15 5.65
CA LEU A 44 9.28 -1.72 4.26
C LEU A 44 9.43 -0.20 4.20
N LEU A 45 10.32 0.26 3.33
CA LEU A 45 10.38 1.65 2.87
C LEU A 45 9.70 1.73 1.51
N VAL A 46 8.60 2.47 1.44
CA VAL A 46 7.81 2.65 0.21
C VAL A 46 8.34 3.84 -0.58
N ASN A 47 8.77 3.63 -1.82
CA ASN A 47 9.24 4.71 -2.69
C ASN A 47 8.26 5.02 -3.84
N SER A 48 7.48 4.03 -4.27
CA SER A 48 6.52 4.18 -5.35
C SER A 48 5.39 3.17 -5.22
N PHE A 49 4.19 3.58 -5.60
CA PHE A 49 3.00 2.73 -5.63
C PHE A 49 2.12 3.08 -6.83
N ASP A 50 1.35 2.10 -7.29
CA ASP A 50 0.21 2.30 -8.18
C ASP A 50 -1.04 2.53 -7.31
N LEU A 51 -1.86 3.52 -7.67
CA LEU A 51 -3.13 3.80 -6.99
C LEU A 51 -4.27 3.07 -7.70
N ILE A 52 -4.91 2.15 -6.99
CA ILE A 52 -6.05 1.37 -7.47
C ILE A 52 -7.26 1.74 -6.62
N CYS A 53 -8.43 1.89 -7.26
CA CYS A 53 -9.69 2.16 -6.59
C CYS A 53 -10.61 0.94 -6.78
N HIS A 54 -11.00 0.33 -5.68
CA HIS A 54 -11.89 -0.83 -5.64
C HIS A 54 -13.35 -0.37 -5.65
N CYS A 55 -14.02 -0.48 -6.79
CA CYS A 55 -15.42 -0.07 -6.92
C CYS A 55 -16.42 -1.14 -6.41
N GLN A 56 -15.98 -2.40 -6.30
CA GLN A 56 -16.80 -3.54 -5.86
C GLN A 56 -15.95 -4.49 -4.99
N PRO A 57 -15.69 -4.14 -3.71
CA PRO A 57 -14.77 -4.89 -2.84
C PRO A 57 -15.14 -6.37 -2.68
N ASP A 58 -16.44 -6.67 -2.62
CA ASP A 58 -16.97 -8.03 -2.46
C ASP A 58 -16.72 -8.94 -3.70
N GLN A 59 -16.33 -8.36 -4.82
CA GLN A 59 -16.08 -9.05 -6.09
C GLN A 59 -14.61 -9.03 -6.52
N ASP A 60 -13.74 -8.34 -5.78
CA ASP A 60 -12.31 -8.25 -6.08
C ASP A 60 -11.54 -9.26 -5.20
N ASP A 61 -10.84 -10.20 -5.84
CA ASP A 61 -10.05 -11.25 -5.15
C ASP A 61 -9.04 -10.69 -4.14
N PHE A 62 -8.59 -9.44 -4.31
CA PHE A 62 -7.64 -8.77 -3.43
C PHE A 62 -8.32 -8.02 -2.27
N ALA A 63 -9.53 -7.50 -2.49
CA ALA A 63 -10.33 -6.82 -1.47
C ALA A 63 -11.26 -7.78 -0.70
N ASN A 64 -11.48 -8.98 -1.21
CA ASN A 64 -12.30 -10.00 -0.57
C ASN A 64 -11.70 -10.40 0.80
N GLY A 65 -12.50 -10.30 1.86
CA GLY A 65 -12.08 -10.52 3.24
C GLY A 65 -11.35 -9.33 3.89
N LEU A 66 -11.36 -8.15 3.29
CA LEU A 66 -11.10 -6.90 4.02
C LEU A 66 -12.32 -6.59 4.89
N ASP A 67 -12.12 -6.49 6.20
CA ASP A 67 -13.12 -5.87 7.06
C ASP A 67 -13.14 -4.36 6.74
N VAL A 68 -14.13 -3.96 5.95
CA VAL A 68 -14.30 -2.58 5.48
C VAL A 68 -14.41 -1.61 6.66
N GLU A 69 -14.93 -2.04 7.81
CA GLU A 69 -14.99 -1.21 9.02
C GLU A 69 -13.59 -1.00 9.64
N GLU A 70 -12.70 -2.00 9.58
CA GLU A 70 -11.34 -1.91 10.11
C GLU A 70 -10.45 -0.98 9.26
N ILE A 71 -10.47 -1.15 7.94
CA ILE A 71 -9.66 -0.34 7.00
C ILE A 71 -10.23 1.06 6.73
N ALA A 72 -11.49 1.31 7.10
CA ALA A 72 -12.08 2.64 7.01
C ALA A 72 -11.57 3.60 8.10
N THR A 73 -11.01 3.06 9.19
CA THR A 73 -10.55 3.87 10.32
C THR A 73 -9.04 4.08 10.33
N LEU A 74 -8.26 3.12 9.80
CA LEU A 74 -6.80 3.13 9.83
C LEU A 74 -6.20 2.50 8.57
N PRO A 75 -5.15 3.11 7.97
CA PRO A 75 -4.40 2.48 6.90
C PRO A 75 -3.75 1.15 7.32
N VAL A 76 -3.87 0.12 6.49
CA VAL A 76 -3.31 -1.21 6.75
C VAL A 76 -2.44 -1.65 5.59
N CYS A 77 -1.19 -2.04 5.88
CA CYS A 77 -0.31 -2.69 4.94
C CYS A 77 -0.55 -4.20 4.97
N LYS A 78 -0.67 -4.85 3.81
CA LYS A 78 -0.81 -6.31 3.68
C LYS A 78 0.21 -6.85 2.70
N LEU A 79 0.83 -7.97 3.05
CA LEU A 79 1.64 -8.81 2.17
C LEU A 79 0.83 -10.06 1.82
N ARG A 80 0.56 -10.29 0.53
CA ARG A 80 -0.27 -11.41 0.05
C ARG A 80 0.36 -12.11 -1.14
N HIS A 81 0.07 -13.41 -1.27
CA HIS A 81 0.39 -14.17 -2.48
C HIS A 81 -0.50 -13.73 -3.64
N LYS A 82 0.07 -13.62 -4.84
CA LYS A 82 -0.70 -13.46 -6.07
C LYS A 82 -1.27 -14.82 -6.48
N THR A 83 -2.50 -15.10 -6.09
CA THR A 83 -3.16 -16.41 -6.23
C THR A 83 -3.52 -16.78 -7.67
N SER A 84 -3.64 -15.81 -8.58
CA SER A 84 -4.16 -16.03 -9.95
C SER A 84 -3.16 -16.64 -10.93
N THR A 85 -1.87 -16.62 -10.61
CA THR A 85 -0.84 -17.26 -11.44
C THR A 85 -0.10 -18.23 -10.56
N ASN A 86 0.10 -19.48 -11.00
CA ASN A 86 0.79 -20.58 -10.31
C ASN A 86 2.30 -20.31 -10.01
N LYS A 87 2.63 -19.05 -9.74
CA LYS A 87 3.94 -18.46 -9.49
C LYS A 87 3.91 -17.93 -8.06
N SER A 88 4.94 -18.24 -7.29
CA SER A 88 5.10 -17.84 -5.89
C SER A 88 5.50 -16.36 -5.75
N TYR A 89 4.73 -15.47 -6.36
CA TYR A 89 4.94 -14.03 -6.24
C TYR A 89 4.10 -13.48 -5.11
N LYS A 90 4.67 -12.54 -4.37
CA LYS A 90 4.01 -11.84 -3.29
C LYS A 90 3.94 -10.35 -3.64
N GLU A 91 2.82 -9.73 -3.31
CA GLU A 91 2.57 -8.30 -3.53
C GLU A 91 2.33 -7.64 -2.17
N VAL A 92 2.78 -6.38 -2.04
CA VAL A 92 2.51 -5.58 -0.85
C VAL A 92 1.66 -4.39 -1.24
N SER A 93 0.59 -4.18 -0.49
CA SER A 93 -0.33 -3.07 -0.70
C SER A 93 -0.64 -2.38 0.61
N ILE A 94 -0.79 -1.06 0.56
CA ILE A 94 -1.34 -0.26 1.66
C ILE A 94 -2.78 0.07 1.32
N PHE A 95 -3.72 -0.41 2.12
CA PHE A 95 -5.14 -0.15 1.99
C PHE A 95 -5.54 1.07 2.82
N ILE A 96 -6.36 1.92 2.21
CA ILE A 96 -6.96 3.11 2.80
C ILE A 96 -8.40 3.15 2.29
N GLU A 97 -9.37 2.74 3.10
CA GLU A 97 -10.76 2.53 2.63
C GLU A 97 -10.81 1.66 1.36
N LEU A 98 -11.39 2.19 0.27
CA LEU A 98 -11.51 1.53 -1.04
C LEU A 98 -10.28 1.70 -1.93
N TYR A 99 -9.25 2.41 -1.45
CA TYR A 99 -8.03 2.65 -2.20
C TYR A 99 -6.95 1.65 -1.80
N GLU A 100 -6.35 1.05 -2.82
CA GLU A 100 -5.16 0.23 -2.69
C GLU A 100 -3.97 0.98 -3.27
N LEU A 101 -2.94 1.17 -2.44
CA LEU A 101 -1.62 1.62 -2.86
C LEU A 101 -0.76 0.38 -3.06
N LEU A 102 -0.79 -0.17 -4.28
CA LEU A 102 0.03 -1.31 -4.66
C LEU A 102 1.49 -0.88 -4.71
N VAL A 103 2.33 -1.37 -3.80
CA VAL A 103 3.73 -0.95 -3.72
C VAL A 103 4.51 -1.56 -4.88
N VAL A 104 5.02 -0.71 -5.77
CA VAL A 104 5.76 -1.11 -6.98
C VAL A 104 7.25 -0.78 -6.91
N GLY A 105 7.72 -0.23 -5.80
CA GLY A 105 9.14 0.00 -5.59
C GLY A 105 9.46 0.51 -4.19
N GLY A 106 10.61 0.11 -3.68
CA GLY A 106 10.99 0.37 -2.32
C GLY A 106 12.16 -0.48 -1.87
N TYR A 107 12.31 -0.58 -0.55
CA TYR A 107 13.29 -1.45 0.10
C TYR A 107 12.59 -2.28 1.16
N ILE A 108 12.84 -3.59 1.16
CA ILE A 108 12.40 -4.49 2.23
C ILE A 108 13.59 -4.81 3.13
N LEU A 109 13.40 -4.68 4.43
CA LEU A 109 14.33 -5.14 5.46
C LEU A 109 13.79 -6.43 6.04
N LEU A 110 14.48 -7.54 5.83
CA LEU A 110 14.13 -8.88 6.30
C LEU A 110 15.40 -9.54 6.85
N ASN A 111 15.39 -10.00 8.10
CA ASN A 111 16.55 -10.64 8.75
C ASN A 111 17.85 -9.79 8.64
N ASP A 112 17.73 -8.49 8.89
CA ASP A 112 18.81 -7.49 8.76
C ASP A 112 19.36 -7.29 7.34
N ASP A 113 18.76 -7.91 6.32
CA ASP A 113 19.10 -7.71 4.92
C ASP A 113 18.15 -6.69 4.26
N LEU A 114 18.73 -5.63 3.69
CA LEU A 114 18.00 -4.56 3.03
C LEU A 114 18.04 -4.77 1.51
N THR A 115 16.95 -5.29 0.98
CA THR A 115 16.83 -5.62 -0.45
C THR A 115 15.98 -4.56 -1.17
N PRO A 116 16.51 -3.87 -2.21
CA PRO A 116 15.69 -3.04 -3.08
C PRO A 116 14.81 -3.89 -3.98
N PHE A 117 13.63 -3.40 -4.33
CA PHE A 117 12.77 -4.02 -5.33
C PHE A 117 12.13 -2.97 -6.24
N LEU A 118 11.77 -3.44 -7.44
CA LEU A 118 11.06 -2.68 -8.46
C LEU A 118 10.08 -3.60 -9.19
N GLY A 119 8.84 -3.13 -9.37
CA GLY A 119 7.69 -3.92 -9.80
C GLY A 119 6.80 -4.31 -8.62
N SER A 120 5.57 -4.72 -8.92
CA SER A 120 4.57 -5.10 -7.90
C SER A 120 4.83 -6.45 -7.23
N SER A 121 5.79 -7.23 -7.76
CA SER A 121 6.12 -8.56 -7.26
C SER A 121 7.44 -8.53 -6.49
N LEU A 122 7.39 -8.96 -5.23
CA LEU A 122 8.56 -9.13 -4.37
C LEU A 122 9.31 -10.45 -4.61
N GLY A 123 8.92 -11.25 -5.60
CA GLY A 123 9.52 -12.57 -5.78
C GLY A 123 9.15 -13.54 -4.64
N ASN A 124 10.04 -14.49 -4.36
CA ASN A 124 9.84 -15.52 -3.33
C ASN A 124 10.47 -15.13 -1.99
N ILE A 125 10.11 -13.96 -1.45
CA ILE A 125 10.55 -13.59 -0.10
C ILE A 125 10.01 -14.61 0.91
N GLY A 126 10.81 -14.93 1.93
CA GLY A 126 10.51 -15.95 2.94
C GLY A 126 9.44 -15.55 3.97
N VAL A 127 8.50 -14.68 3.61
CA VAL A 127 7.41 -14.19 4.48
C VAL A 127 6.08 -14.47 3.80
N ASP A 128 5.23 -15.34 4.35
CA ASP A 128 4.02 -15.82 3.66
C ASP A 128 2.88 -14.80 3.63
N TYR A 129 2.27 -14.55 4.78
CA TYR A 129 1.27 -13.51 4.99
C TYR A 129 1.69 -12.68 6.19
N ASP A 130 1.62 -11.37 6.06
CA ASP A 130 1.79 -10.45 7.18
C ASP A 130 0.95 -9.21 6.93
N GLU A 131 0.51 -8.58 8.02
CA GLU A 131 -0.25 -7.35 7.96
C GLU A 131 0.17 -6.40 9.08
N SER A 132 0.08 -5.10 8.83
CA SER A 132 0.46 -4.09 9.81
C SER A 132 -0.27 -2.77 9.61
N SER A 133 -0.78 -2.24 10.71
CA SER A 133 -1.25 -0.85 10.83
C SER A 133 -0.15 0.11 11.33
N GLN A 134 1.08 -0.37 11.53
CA GLN A 134 2.21 0.48 11.94
C GLN A 134 2.86 1.15 10.73
N ILE A 135 2.18 2.16 10.21
CA ILE A 135 2.64 2.97 9.07
C ILE A 135 3.09 4.35 9.58
N TYR A 136 4.30 4.73 9.18
CA TYR A 136 4.96 5.95 9.58
C TYR A 136 5.20 6.83 8.34
N ILE A 137 4.57 8.00 8.30
CA ILE A 137 4.70 8.96 7.20
C ILE A 137 5.78 9.99 7.52
N PRO A 138 6.64 10.36 6.55
CA PRO A 138 7.58 11.45 6.73
C PRO A 138 6.85 12.79 6.93
N THR A 139 7.31 13.61 7.89
CA THR A 139 6.73 14.93 8.18
C THR A 139 6.95 15.93 7.03
N SER A 140 7.96 15.69 6.20
CA SER A 140 8.25 16.46 5.00
C SER A 140 7.79 15.70 3.76
N GLN A 141 7.00 16.34 2.89
CA GLN A 141 6.65 15.77 1.60
C GLN A 141 7.93 15.45 0.80
N GLN A 142 8.01 14.22 0.31
CA GLN A 142 9.08 13.81 -0.59
C GLN A 142 8.75 14.26 -2.02
N PRO A 143 9.76 14.53 -2.86
CA PRO A 143 9.54 14.66 -4.29
C PRO A 143 8.86 13.41 -4.84
N PHE A 144 7.85 13.57 -5.68
CA PHE A 144 7.15 12.47 -6.32
C PHE A 144 6.94 12.76 -7.80
N ILE A 145 6.77 11.70 -8.59
CA ILE A 145 6.41 11.78 -10.00
C ILE A 145 5.10 11.01 -10.17
N ASN A 146 4.07 11.67 -10.70
CA ASN A 146 2.85 10.98 -11.08
C ASN A 146 3.04 10.41 -12.49
N THR A 147 2.94 9.10 -12.61
CA THR A 147 2.84 8.42 -13.90
C THR A 147 1.41 7.95 -14.09
N ARG A 148 0.98 7.81 -15.35
CA ARG A 148 -0.28 7.14 -15.70
C ARG A 148 0.08 5.89 -16.49
N ARG A 149 -0.33 4.74 -15.98
CA ARG A 149 -0.20 3.46 -16.68
C ARG A 149 -1.52 3.13 -17.37
N LEU A 150 -1.45 2.74 -18.64
CA LEU A 150 -2.60 2.20 -19.35
C LEU A 150 -2.81 0.75 -18.89
N MET A 151 -3.93 0.47 -18.24
CA MET A 151 -4.29 -0.86 -17.70
C MET A 151 -4.65 -1.89 -18.79
N THR A 152 -4.67 -1.51 -20.07
CA THR A 152 -5.06 -2.36 -21.21
C THR A 152 -3.93 -3.27 -21.73
N GLN A 153 -3.23 -3.99 -20.84
CA GLN A 153 -2.18 -4.95 -21.25
C GLN A 153 -2.43 -6.39 -20.78
N TYR A 154 -3.70 -6.75 -20.54
CA TYR A 154 -4.13 -8.14 -20.37
C TYR A 154 -5.02 -8.55 -21.53
#